data_AF-A0A1F9GUX1-F1
#
_entry.id   AF-A0A1F9GUX1-F1
#
_cell.length_a   1.000
_cell.length_b   1.000
_cell.length_c   1.000
_cell.angle_alpha   90.00
_cell.angle_beta   90.00
_cell.angle_gamma   90.00
#
_symmetry.space_group_name_H-M   'P 1'
#
loop_
_entity.id
_entity.type
_entity.pdbx_description
1 polymer ?
#
loop_
_entity_poly.entity_id
_entity_poly.type
_entity_poly.pdbx_seq_one_letter_code
_entity_poly.pdbx_strand_id
1 'polypeptide(L)' 'MVVSENLAQNGFSCPKCKSIFDSFQMTCTLCGIPLEEMDLGYALMIRSKELDGDVEVIHGKTDLDKRGSVGAFLRTTNR' A
#
# COMPACT_ATOMS: atom_id res chain seq x y z
N MET A 1 9.83 1.82 -2.61
CA MET A 1 8.74 0.83 -2.70
C MET A 1 8.69 0.31 -4.12
N VAL A 2 8.47 -0.99 -4.30
CA VAL A 2 8.24 -1.61 -5.60
C VAL A 2 6.82 -2.17 -5.61
N VAL A 3 6.08 -1.98 -6.70
CA VAL A 3 4.72 -2.52 -6.87
C VAL A 3 4.60 -3.13 -8.26
N SER A 4 4.00 -4.31 -8.36
CA SER A 4 3.69 -4.93 -9.65
C SER A 4 2.50 -4.24 -10.29
N GLU A 5 2.55 -4.00 -11.60
CA GLU A 5 1.38 -3.52 -12.36
C GLU A 5 0.21 -4.51 -12.33
N ASN A 6 0.48 -5.78 -12.01
CA ASN A 6 -0.53 -6.84 -11.93
C ASN A 6 -1.25 -6.89 -10.58
N LEU A 7 -0.98 -5.96 -9.65
CA LEU A 7 -1.72 -5.87 -8.39
C LEU A 7 -3.15 -5.40 -8.65
N ALA A 8 -4.06 -6.37 -8.85
CA ALA A 8 -5.49 -6.15 -9.02
C ALA A 8 -6.24 -6.46 -7.72
N GLN A 9 -5.97 -5.69 -6.67
CA GLN A 9 -6.57 -5.87 -5.34
C GLN A 9 -7.17 -4.56 -4.84
N ASN A 10 -8.39 -4.64 -4.30
CA ASN A 10 -8.97 -3.55 -3.55
C ASN A 10 -8.40 -3.54 -2.13
N GLY A 11 -8.18 -2.34 -1.62
CA GLY A 11 -7.79 -2.09 -0.24
C GLY A 11 -8.76 -1.14 0.44
N PHE A 12 -8.45 -0.79 1.68
CA PHE A 12 -9.27 0.08 2.50
C PHE A 12 -8.38 1.16 3.13
N SER A 13 -8.75 2.43 2.98
CA SER A 13 -8.07 3.53 3.69
C SER A 13 -8.92 4.12 4.79
N CYS A 14 -8.25 4.55 5.85
CA CYS A 14 -8.84 5.38 6.87
C CYS A 14 -8.71 6.87 6.48
N PRO A 15 -9.82 7.61 6.29
CA PRO A 15 -9.73 9.02 5.86
C PRO A 15 -9.13 9.94 6.94
N LYS A 16 -9.17 9.52 8.22
CA LYS A 16 -8.64 10.27 9.38
C LYS A 16 -7.14 10.06 9.60
N CYS A 17 -6.69 8.81 9.76
CA CYS A 17 -5.29 8.52 10.10
C CYS A 17 -4.43 8.02 8.93
N LYS A 18 -5.03 7.89 7.73
CA LYS A 18 -4.36 7.48 6.48
C LYS A 18 -3.74 6.09 6.52
N SER A 19 -4.15 5.24 7.47
CA SER A 19 -3.77 3.83 7.48
C SER A 19 -4.45 3.09 6.33
N ILE A 20 -3.72 2.15 5.73
CA ILE A 20 -4.16 1.34 4.60
C ILE A 20 -4.20 -0.11 5.06
N PHE A 21 -5.26 -0.81 4.65
CA PHE A 21 -5.49 -2.22 4.94
C PHE A 21 -5.74 -2.99 3.64
N ASP A 22 -5.22 -4.21 3.56
CA ASP A 22 -5.32 -5.12 2.41
C ASP A 22 -6.48 -6.13 2.55
N SER A 23 -7.14 -6.14 3.71
CA SER A 23 -8.23 -7.05 4.04
C SER A 23 -9.47 -6.28 4.48
N PHE A 24 -10.64 -6.85 4.21
CA PHE A 24 -11.90 -6.20 4.53
C PHE A 24 -12.03 -5.94 6.03
N GLN A 25 -12.28 -4.67 6.35
CA GLN A 25 -12.55 -4.20 7.70
C GLN A 25 -13.62 -3.09 7.61
N MET A 26 -14.61 -3.11 8.49
CA MET A 26 -15.65 -2.06 8.52
C MET A 26 -15.12 -0.77 9.14
N THR A 27 -14.22 -0.88 10.12
CA THR A 27 -13.70 0.24 10.90
C THR A 27 -12.19 0.16 11.04
N CYS A 28 -11.54 1.32 11.11
CA CYS A 28 -10.11 1.43 11.31
C CYS A 28 -9.72 0.94 12.71
N THR A 29 -8.84 -0.05 12.79
CA THR A 29 -8.35 -0.60 14.06
C THR A 29 -7.56 0.39 14.91
N LEU A 30 -7.05 1.48 14.32
CA LEU A 30 -6.25 2.49 15.03
C LEU A 30 -7.07 3.67 15.56
N CYS A 31 -8.20 4.00 14.94
CA CYS A 31 -8.94 5.21 15.32
C CYS A 31 -10.47 5.07 15.29
N GLY A 32 -10.99 3.88 15.00
CA GLY A 32 -12.39 3.50 15.15
C GLY A 32 -13.36 4.03 14.08
N ILE A 33 -12.89 4.83 13.13
CA ILE A 33 -13.78 5.39 12.09
C ILE A 33 -13.98 4.43 10.92
N PRO A 34 -15.08 4.58 10.13
CA PRO A 34 -15.30 3.77 8.93
C PRO A 34 -14.15 3.87 7.92
N LEU A 35 -13.90 2.78 7.21
CA LEU A 35 -12.93 2.73 6.12
C LEU A 35 -13.60 2.97 4.76
N GLU A 36 -12.82 3.46 3.82
CA GLU A 36 -13.22 3.68 2.42
C GLU A 36 -12.46 2.72 1.50
N GLU A 37 -13.19 2.04 0.61
CA GLU A 37 -12.61 1.15 -0.39
C GLU A 37 -11.83 1.93 -1.44
N MET A 38 -10.74 1.34 -1.96
CA MET A 38 -9.86 1.96 -2.94
C MET A 38 -9.07 0.92 -3.73
N ASP A 39 -8.44 1.35 -4.82
CA ASP A 39 -7.37 0.58 -5.46
C ASP A 39 -6.14 0.54 -4.54
N LEU A 40 -5.74 -0.66 -4.10
CA LEU A 40 -4.67 -0.84 -3.13
C LEU A 40 -3.32 -0.37 -3.69
N GLY A 41 -3.03 -0.67 -4.96
CA GLY A 41 -1.78 -0.29 -5.61
C GLY A 41 -1.61 1.23 -5.65
N TYR A 42 -2.63 1.93 -6.15
CA TYR A 42 -2.68 3.39 -6.20
C TYR A 42 -2.50 4.01 -4.82
N ALA A 43 -3.23 3.51 -3.82
CA ALA A 43 -3.15 4.02 -2.46
C ALA A 43 -1.75 3.90 -1.84
N LEU A 44 -1.11 2.73 -2.01
CA LEU A 44 0.26 2.50 -1.55
C LEU A 44 1.26 3.43 -2.26
N MET A 45 1.09 3.65 -3.58
CA MET A 45 1.95 4.56 -4.34
C MET A 45 1.85 6.00 -3.83
N ILE A 46 0.62 6.52 -3.65
CA ILE A 46 0.39 7.85 -3.09
C ILE A 46 0.99 7.96 -1.69
N ARG A 47 0.72 6.98 -0.82
CA ARG A 47 1.23 7.00 0.56
C ARG A 47 2.75 6.94 0.64
N SER A 48 3.38 6.15 -0.21
CA SER A 48 4.86 6.12 -0.32
C SER A 48 5.40 7.49 -0.70
N LYS A 49 4.78 8.18 -1.67
CA LYS A 49 5.20 9.53 -2.07
C LYS A 49 5.00 10.58 -0.98
N GLU A 50 3.90 10.53 -0.24
CA GLU A 50 3.68 11.40 0.92
C GLU A 50 4.74 11.22 2.03
N LEU A 51 5.34 10.04 2.11
CA LEU A 51 6.40 9.70 3.07
C LEU A 51 7.81 9.87 2.49
N ASP A 52 7.97 10.60 1.38
CA ASP A 52 9.25 10.81 0.68
C ASP A 52 9.94 9.50 0.25
N GLY A 53 9.11 8.49 -0.03
CA GLY A 53 9.52 7.19 -0.55
C GLY A 53 9.45 7.14 -2.07
N ASP A 54 10.50 6.60 -2.69
CA ASP A 54 10.49 6.31 -4.12
C ASP A 54 9.54 5.16 -4.45
N VAL A 55 8.95 5.22 -5.65
CA VAL A 55 8.00 4.22 -6.15
C VAL A 55 8.49 3.76 -7.51
N GLU A 56 8.67 2.46 -7.65
CA GLU A 56 8.99 1.80 -8.91
C GLU A 56 7.86 0.81 -9.24
N VAL A 57 7.34 0.92 -10.46
CA VAL A 57 6.31 0.02 -10.97
C VAL A 57 7.00 -1.03 -11.83
N ILE A 58 6.81 -2.30 -11.48
CA ILE A 58 7.38 -3.43 -12.19
C ILE A 58 6.36 -3.92 -13.22
N HIS A 59 6.79 -3.91 -14.48
CA HIS A 59 5.97 -4.32 -15.61
C HIS A 59 6.17 -5.80 -15.95
N GLY A 60 5.11 -6.43 -16.48
CA GLY A 60 5.09 -7.85 -16.83
C GLY A 60 4.99 -8.79 -15.62
N LYS A 61 4.92 -10.08 -15.91
CA LYS A 61 4.83 -11.12 -14.87
C LYS A 61 6.21 -11.39 -14.27
N THR A 62 6.35 -11.23 -12.97
CA THR A 62 7.63 -11.36 -12.25
C THR A 62 7.50 -12.23 -11.01
N ASP A 63 8.63 -12.54 -10.36
CA ASP A 63 8.60 -13.24 -9.07
C ASP A 63 7.99 -12.40 -7.94
N LEU A 64 7.81 -11.08 -8.13
CA LEU A 64 7.11 -10.23 -7.18
C LEU A 64 5.63 -10.62 -7.07
N ASP A 65 5.00 -11.03 -8.18
CA ASP A 65 3.59 -11.45 -8.20
C ASP A 65 3.33 -12.66 -7.29
N LYS A 66 4.32 -13.55 -7.18
CA LYS A 66 4.27 -14.73 -6.29
C LYS A 66 4.46 -14.38 -4.82
N ARG A 67 4.85 -13.14 -4.52
CA ARG A 67 5.20 -12.63 -3.17
C ARG A 67 4.22 -11.57 -2.67
N GLY A 68 3.05 -11.46 -3.29
CA GLY A 68 2.02 -10.48 -2.91
C GLY A 68 2.11 -9.15 -3.65
N SER A 69 2.88 -9.08 -4.74
CA SER A 69 2.88 -7.95 -5.70
C SER A 69 3.38 -6.59 -5.16
N VAL A 70 3.80 -6.51 -3.90
CA VAL A 70 4.33 -5.30 -3.25
C VAL A 70 5.60 -5.63 -2.47
N GLY A 71 6.59 -4.73 -2.53
CA GLY A 71 7.80 -4.81 -1.73
C GLY A 71 8.30 -3.43 -1.30
N ALA A 72 9.14 -3.38 -0.28
CA ALA A 72 9.73 -2.15 0.19
C ALA A 72 11.18 -2.33 0.61
N PHE A 73 12.02 -1.35 0.24
CA PHE A 73 13.35 -1.16 0.82
C PHE A 73 13.23 -0.11 1.92
N LEU A 74 13.50 -0.52 3.16
CA LEU A 74 13.37 0.35 4.32
C LEU A 74 14.67 1.12 4.54
N ARG A 75 14.55 2.43 4.77
CA ARG A 75 15.67 3.27 5.20
C ARG A 75 15.81 3.13 6.71
N THR A 76 16.98 2.76 7.21
CA THR A 76 17.28 2.84 8.65
C THR A 76 17.85 4.22 8.95
N THR A 77 17.30 4.91 9.94
CA THR A 77 18.00 6.03 10.58
C THR A 77 19.07 5.45 11.50
N ASN A 78 20.35 5.63 11.15
CA ASN A 78 21.41 5.48 12.14
C ASN A 78 21.17 6.55 13.23
N ARG A 79 20.64 6.12 14.38
CA ARG A 79 20.60 6.91 15.60
C ARG A 79 21.68 6.44 16.54
#